data_AF-A0A356Z6G7-F1
#
_entry.id   AF-A0A356Z6G7-F1
#
_cell.length_a   1.000
_cell.length_b   1.000
_cell.length_c   1.000
_cell.angle_alpha   90.00
_cell.angle_beta   90.00
_cell.angle_gamma   90.00
#
_symmetry.space_group_name_H-M   'P 1'
#
loop_
_entity.id
_entity.type
_entity.pdbx_description
1 polymer ?
#
loop_
_entity_poly.entity_id
_entity_poly.type
_entity_poly.pdbx_seq_one_letter_code
_entity_poly.pdbx_strand_id
1 'polypeptide(L)' 'SGQRAMTREVLEAVTPFREGYGVELGMTIKALQKGFRIMEVPTTMTHNETGRDLKGFLHRGKQFVDVVRVIRQEGGK' A
#
# COMPACT_ATOMS: atom_id res chain seq x y z
N SER A 1 -8.47 -0.15 -0.31
CA SER A 1 -8.67 1.08 -1.09
C SER A 1 -7.34 1.45 -1.70
N GLY A 2 -7.22 1.39 -3.03
CA GLY A 2 -5.93 1.58 -3.74
C GLY A 2 -5.71 2.96 -4.35
N GLN A 3 -6.60 3.91 -4.10
CA GLN A 3 -6.54 5.24 -4.71
C GLN A 3 -5.65 6.17 -3.91
N ARG A 4 -4.78 6.90 -4.60
CA ARG A 4 -3.89 7.91 -4.02
C ARG A 4 -3.76 9.07 -4.99
N ALA A 5 -3.79 10.28 -4.45
CA ALA A 5 -3.40 11.50 -5.16
C ALA A 5 -2.13 12.04 -4.52
N MET A 6 -1.18 12.47 -5.35
CA MET A 6 0.11 12.97 -4.89
C MET A 6 0.66 13.99 -5.88
N THR A 7 1.55 14.87 -5.40
CA THR A 7 2.29 15.77 -6.28
C THR A 7 3.31 14.99 -7.11
N ARG A 8 3.79 15.59 -8.20
CA ARG A 8 4.87 15.01 -9.01
C ARG A 8 6.13 14.73 -8.18
N GLU A 9 6.47 15.64 -7.27
CA GLU A 9 7.61 15.49 -6.36
C GLU A 9 7.48 14.25 -5.48
N VAL A 10 6.29 14.04 -4.88
CA VAL A 10 6.03 12.84 -4.07
C VAL A 10 6.11 11.58 -4.93
N LEU A 11 5.54 11.61 -6.13
CA LEU A 11 5.60 10.50 -7.08
C LEU A 11 7.05 10.10 -7.38
N GLU A 12 7.87 11.06 -7.82
CA GLU A 12 9.30 10.87 -8.08
C GLU A 12 10.02 10.30 -6.84
N ALA A 13 9.68 10.80 -5.66
CA ALA A 13 10.30 10.39 -4.40
C ALA A 13 9.93 8.97 -3.96
N VAL A 14 8.73 8.47 -4.27
CA VAL A 14 8.29 7.10 -3.92
C VAL A 14 8.58 6.07 -5.02
N THR A 15 8.87 6.54 -6.24
CA THR A 15 9.30 5.68 -7.34
C THR A 15 10.76 5.19 -7.18
N PRO A 16 11.12 4.03 -7.77
CA PRO A 16 10.25 3.09 -8.47
C PRO A 16 9.28 2.37 -7.53
N PHE A 17 8.10 2.04 -8.06
CA PHE A 17 7.12 1.22 -7.36
C PHE A 17 7.61 -0.22 -7.24
N ARG A 18 7.24 -0.87 -6.13
CA ARG A 18 7.39 -2.32 -5.98
C ARG A 18 6.17 -2.99 -6.60
N GLU A 19 6.30 -4.21 -7.11
CA GLU A 19 5.16 -4.93 -7.69
C GLU A 19 4.30 -5.63 -6.63
N GLY A 20 3.03 -5.91 -6.96
CA GLY A 20 2.12 -6.72 -6.14
C GLY A 20 1.39 -5.96 -5.03
N TYR A 21 0.89 -6.67 -4.01
CA TYR A 21 0.09 -6.08 -2.93
C TYR A 21 0.85 -5.10 -2.02
N GLY A 22 2.18 -5.10 -2.14
CA GLY A 22 3.08 -4.25 -1.36
C GLY A 22 3.25 -2.82 -1.87
N VAL A 23 2.78 -2.49 -3.08
CA VAL A 23 2.97 -1.16 -3.70
C VAL A 23 2.47 -0.06 -2.76
N GLU A 24 1.25 -0.26 -2.29
CA GLU A 24 0.49 0.69 -1.49
C GLU A 24 1.16 1.02 -0.16
N LEU A 25 1.56 -0.01 0.57
CA LEU A 25 2.23 0.12 1.85
C LEU A 25 3.63 0.73 1.68
N GLY A 26 4.39 0.27 0.67
CA GLY A 26 5.73 0.77 0.41
C GLY A 26 5.75 2.25 0.05
N MET A 27 4.79 2.71 -0.76
CA MET A 27 4.63 4.14 -1.07
C MET A 27 4.41 4.97 0.20
N THR A 28 3.50 4.52 1.07
CA THR A 28 3.21 5.22 2.34
C THR A 28 4.46 5.30 3.23
N ILE A 29 5.18 4.18 3.42
CA ILE A 29 6.40 4.15 4.24
C ILE A 29 7.47 5.09 3.67
N LYS A 30 7.74 5.01 2.36
CA LYS A 30 8.73 5.89 1.71
C LYS A 30 8.37 7.36 1.82
N ALA A 31 7.10 7.70 1.64
CA ALA A 31 6.64 9.08 1.77
C ALA A 31 6.87 9.61 3.20
N LEU A 32 6.53 8.81 4.22
CA LEU A 32 6.78 9.16 5.63
C LEU A 32 8.27 9.29 5.93
N GLN A 33 9.10 8.35 5.48
CA GLN A 33 10.56 8.39 5.68
C GLN A 33 11.21 9.62 5.03
N LYS A 34 10.61 10.15 3.97
CA LYS A 34 11.06 11.37 3.29
C LYS A 34 10.45 12.64 3.86
N GLY A 35 9.66 12.55 4.93
CA GLY A 35 9.09 13.70 5.62
C GLY A 35 7.86 14.31 4.93
N PHE A 36 7.25 13.63 3.96
CA PHE A 36 6.02 14.11 3.35
C PHE A 36 4.83 13.94 4.30
N ARG A 37 3.84 14.85 4.16
CA ARG A 37 2.58 14.76 4.90
C ARG A 37 1.61 13.81 4.20
N ILE A 38 0.97 12.96 4.99
CA ILE A 38 -0.09 12.06 4.54
C ILE A 38 -1.39 12.46 5.23
N MET A 39 -2.50 12.41 4.48
CA MET A 39 -3.83 12.71 4.98
C MET A 39 -4.82 11.71 4.35
N GLU A 40 -5.67 11.14 5.18
CA GLU A 40 -6.80 10.34 4.72
C GLU A 40 -7.98 11.26 4.41
N VAL A 41 -8.57 11.09 3.23
CA VAL A 41 -9.73 11.86 2.79
C VAL A 41 -10.92 10.91 2.69
N PRO A 42 -12.00 11.12 3.48
CA PRO A 42 -13.21 10.33 3.36
C PRO A 42 -13.75 10.35 1.93
N THR A 43 -14.13 9.19 1.43
CA THR A 43 -14.65 9.01 0.07
C THR A 43 -15.94 8.20 0.11
N THR A 44 -16.84 8.47 -0.82
CA THR A 44 -18.11 7.73 -0.99
C THR A 44 -17.93 6.43 -1.79
N MET A 45 -16.69 5.99 -2.02
CA MET A 45 -16.38 4.78 -2.77
C MET A 45 -16.41 3.56 -1.85
N THR A 46 -17.21 2.56 -2.22
CA THR A 46 -17.30 1.28 -1.53
C THR A 46 -16.68 0.18 -2.37
N HIS A 47 -15.87 -0.68 -1.76
CA HIS A 47 -15.38 -1.88 -2.43
C HIS A 47 -16.46 -2.98 -2.37
N ASN A 48 -16.71 -3.65 -3.49
CA ASN A 48 -17.65 -4.77 -3.55
C ASN A 48 -16.91 -6.04 -3.09
N GLU A 49 -16.90 -6.31 -1.78
CA GLU A 49 -16.20 -7.49 -1.26
C GLU A 49 -16.94 -8.78 -1.62
N THR A 50 -16.41 -9.53 -2.58
CA THR A 50 -16.85 -10.89 -2.88
C THR A 50 -16.41 -11.86 -1.79
N GLY A 51 -17.40 -12.43 -1.09
CA GLY A 51 -17.39 -13.76 -0.47
C GLY A 51 -16.31 -14.11 0.57
N ARG A 52 -16.75 -14.50 1.78
CA ARG A 52 -15.91 -15.17 2.79
C ARG A 52 -15.68 -16.65 2.45
N ASP A 53 -15.03 -16.95 1.34
CA ASP A 53 -14.68 -18.33 0.96
C ASP A 53 -13.23 -18.71 1.38
N LEU A 54 -12.92 -20.02 1.36
CA LEU A 54 -11.58 -20.53 1.65
C LEU A 54 -10.52 -19.95 0.69
N LYS A 55 -10.89 -19.66 -0.56
CA LYS A 55 -9.99 -19.02 -1.54
C LYS A 55 -9.65 -17.59 -1.12
N GLY A 56 -10.61 -16.84 -0.60
CA GLY A 56 -10.42 -15.50 -0.04
C GLY A 56 -9.54 -15.50 1.21
N PHE A 57 -9.58 -16.57 2.02
CA PHE A 57 -8.64 -16.72 3.15
C PHE A 57 -7.20 -16.93 2.67
N LEU A 58 -6.97 -17.86 1.73
CA LEU A 58 -5.64 -18.08 1.13
C LEU A 58 -5.11 -16.82 0.45
N HIS A 59 -6.00 -16.08 -0.24
CA HIS A 59 -5.66 -14.82 -0.89
C HIS A 59 -5.20 -13.76 0.13
N ARG A 60 -5.93 -13.60 1.23
CA ARG A 60 -5.53 -12.70 2.33
C ARG A 60 -4.22 -13.14 3.00
N GLY A 61 -3.98 -14.46 3.09
CA GLY A 61 -2.70 -15.00 3.56
C GLY A 61 -1.52 -14.58 2.67
N LYS A 62 -1.69 -14.62 1.34
CA LYS A 62 -0.67 -14.13 0.40
C LYS A 62 -0.45 -12.61 0.55
N GLN A 63 -1.53 -11.84 0.68
CA GLN A 63 -1.45 -10.40 0.94
C GLN A 63 -0.65 -10.09 2.22
N PHE A 64 -0.84 -10.87 3.28
CA PHE A 64 -0.11 -10.71 4.53
C PHE A 64 1.41 -10.94 4.37
N VAL A 65 1.82 -11.99 3.64
CA VAL A 65 3.24 -12.24 3.36
C VAL A 65 3.86 -11.08 2.58
N ASP A 66 3.13 -10.54 1.60
CA ASP A 66 3.60 -9.38 0.82
C ASP A 66 3.79 -8.14 1.71
N VAL A 67 2.89 -7.90 2.67
CA VAL A 67 3.01 -6.82 3.67
C VAL A 67 4.27 -6.99 4.52
N VAL A 68 4.50 -8.18 5.08
CA VAL A 68 5.69 -8.46 5.91
C VAL A 68 6.97 -8.24 5.11
N ARG A 69 6.99 -8.64 3.83
CA ARG A 69 8.14 -8.44 2.94
C ARG A 69 8.46 -6.96 2.74
N VAL A 70 7.45 -6.11 2.53
CA VAL A 70 7.62 -4.66 2.38
C VAL A 70 8.13 -4.04 3.67
N ILE A 71 7.55 -4.39 4.82
CA ILE A 71 8.00 -3.87 6.12
C ILE A 71 9.47 -4.19 6.35
N ARG A 72 9.90 -5.43 6.07
CA ARG A 72 11.31 -5.82 6.23
C ARG A 72 12.26 -5.03 5.32
N GLN A 73 11.81 -4.64 4.14
CA GLN A 73 12.64 -3.97 3.14
C GLN A 73 12.71 -2.46 3.35
N GLU A 74 11.60 -1.85 3.74
CA GLU A 74 11.51 -0.39 3.93
C GLU A 74 11.83 0.00 5.39
N GLY A 75 11.51 -0.85 6.37
CA GLY A 75 11.71 -0.58 7.81
C GLY A 75 13.13 -0.87 8.36
N GLY A 76 14.06 -1.33 7.51
CA GLY A 76 15.43 -1.69 7.90
C GLY A 76 16.48 -0.59 7.71
N LYS A 77 16.10 0.69 7.76
CA LYS A 77 17.06 1.81 7.76
C LYS A 77 17.22 2.40 9.15
#